data_AF-A0A7L4ZYL2-F1
#
_entry.id   AF-A0A7L4ZYL2-F1
#
_cell.length_a   1.000
_cell.length_b   1.000
_cell.length_c   1.000
_cell.angle_alpha   90.00
_cell.angle_beta   90.00
_cell.angle_gamma   90.00
#
_symmetry.space_group_name_H-M   'P 1'
#
loop_
_entity.id
_entity.type
_entity.pdbx_description
1 polymer ?
#
loop_
_entity_poly.entity_id
_entity_poly.type
_entity_poly.pdbx_seq_one_letter_code
_entity_poly.pdbx_strand_id
1 'polypeptide(L)'
;MSEPILQLVHQAHALTETAAASATDALERKKLILADLSLHLVQAALQHPRPEPAALRRYLFSILTVADGFVDELDLKSMAETLLPPPAAPATPAE
;
A
#
# COMPACT_ATOMS: atom_id res chain seq x y z
N MET A 1 20.84 -1.68 -10.25
CA MET A 1 20.58 -2.89 -9.44
C MET A 1 19.09 -3.13 -9.20
N SER A 2 18.24 -2.09 -9.24
CA SER A 2 16.78 -2.20 -9.04
C SER A 2 15.97 -2.75 -10.23
N GLU A 3 16.56 -2.84 -11.42
CA GLU A 3 15.81 -3.14 -12.65
C GLU A 3 15.22 -4.56 -12.71
N PRO A 4 15.94 -5.63 -12.31
CA PRO A 4 15.33 -6.97 -12.21
C PRO A 4 14.18 -7.03 -11.19
N ILE A 5 14.30 -6.26 -10.10
CA ILE A 5 13.25 -6.18 -9.06
C ILE A 5 12.02 -5.48 -9.63
N LEU A 6 12.18 -4.35 -10.32
CA LEU A 6 11.08 -3.62 -10.93
C LEU A 6 10.38 -4.44 -12.02
N GLN A 7 11.13 -5.21 -12.82
CA GLN A 7 10.55 -6.13 -13.80
C GLN A 7 9.69 -7.22 -13.14
N LEU A 8 10.21 -7.87 -12.09
CA LEU A 8 9.45 -8.86 -11.33
C LEU A 8 8.18 -8.24 -10.71
N VAL A 9 8.30 -7.04 -10.15
CA VAL A 9 7.19 -6.34 -9.51
C VAL A 9 6.11 -5.96 -10.53
N HIS A 10 6.47 -5.52 -11.74
CA HIS A 10 5.51 -5.27 -12.81
C HIS A 10 4.75 -6.54 -13.22
N GLN A 11 5.46 -7.66 -13.37
CA GLN A 11 4.84 -8.94 -13.71
C GLN A 11 3.91 -9.42 -12.59
N ALA A 12 4.37 -9.36 -11.35
CA ALA A 12 3.58 -9.75 -10.18
C ALA A 12 2.31 -8.89 -10.05
N HIS A 13 2.42 -7.57 -10.26
CA HIS A 13 1.30 -6.63 -10.17
C HIS A 13 0.20 -6.98 -11.17
N ALA A 14 0.56 -7.20 -12.45
CA ALA A 14 -0.42 -7.58 -13.47
C ALA A 14 -1.16 -8.88 -13.12
N LEU A 15 -0.45 -9.86 -12.53
CA LEU A 15 -1.03 -11.12 -12.10
C LEU A 15 -1.94 -10.95 -10.87
N THR A 16 -1.51 -10.18 -9.87
CA THR A 16 -2.29 -9.94 -8.64
C THR A 16 -3.55 -9.12 -8.94
N GLU A 17 -3.46 -8.11 -9.78
CA GLU A 17 -4.60 -7.29 -10.22
C GLU A 17 -5.65 -8.16 -10.93
N THR A 18 -5.22 -8.96 -11.91
CA THR A 18 -6.11 -9.86 -12.67
C THR A 18 -6.78 -10.90 -11.76
N ALA A 19 -6.02 -11.49 -10.83
CA ALA A 19 -6.54 -12.44 -9.87
C ALA A 19 -7.53 -11.79 -8.90
N ALA A 20 -7.22 -10.59 -8.38
CA ALA A 20 -8.08 -9.86 -7.44
C ALA A 20 -9.41 -9.45 -8.08
N ALA A 21 -9.40 -9.05 -9.34
CA ALA A 21 -10.60 -8.73 -10.11
C ALA A 21 -11.53 -9.95 -10.24
N SER A 22 -10.94 -11.13 -10.42
CA SER A 22 -11.65 -12.40 -10.68
C SER A 22 -12.02 -13.18 -9.41
N ALA A 23 -11.46 -12.82 -8.25
CA ALA A 23 -11.62 -13.56 -7.00
C ALA A 23 -13.06 -13.48 -6.45
N THR A 24 -13.79 -14.59 -6.42
CA THR A 24 -15.15 -14.62 -5.85
C THR A 24 -15.17 -14.65 -4.32
N ASP A 25 -14.14 -15.22 -3.71
CA ASP A 25 -13.98 -15.23 -2.26
C ASP A 25 -13.43 -13.90 -1.74
N ALA A 26 -14.09 -13.35 -0.72
CA ALA A 26 -13.77 -12.04 -0.18
C ALA A 26 -12.44 -12.03 0.60
N LEU A 27 -12.10 -13.13 1.29
CA LEU A 27 -10.86 -13.24 2.03
C LEU A 27 -9.67 -13.34 1.07
N GLU A 28 -9.79 -14.16 0.04
CA GLU A 28 -8.78 -14.30 -1.02
C GLU A 28 -8.58 -12.99 -1.77
N ARG A 29 -9.67 -12.29 -2.11
CA ARG A 29 -9.57 -10.95 -2.70
C ARG A 29 -8.80 -9.98 -1.81
N LYS A 30 -9.02 -9.98 -0.50
CA LYS A 30 -8.27 -9.11 0.43
C LYS A 30 -6.78 -9.47 0.49
N LYS A 31 -6.42 -10.76 0.44
CA LYS A 31 -5.00 -11.19 0.39
C LYS A 31 -4.32 -10.70 -0.89
N LEU A 32 -5.00 -10.81 -2.02
CA LEU A 32 -4.50 -10.33 -3.31
C LEU A 32 -4.34 -8.81 -3.31
N ILE A 33 -5.28 -8.06 -2.72
CA ILE A 33 -5.16 -6.60 -2.53
C ILE A 33 -3.95 -6.26 -1.65
N LEU A 34 -3.73 -6.99 -0.55
CA LEU A 34 -2.58 -6.77 0.33
C LEU A 34 -1.25 -6.99 -0.42
N ALA A 35 -1.18 -8.06 -1.22
CA ALA A 35 -0.03 -8.33 -2.07
C ALA A 35 0.20 -7.22 -3.09
N ASP A 36 -0.86 -6.77 -3.76
CA ASP A 36 -0.81 -5.71 -4.78
C ASP A 36 -0.35 -4.36 -4.21
N LEU A 37 -0.87 -3.98 -3.04
CA LEU A 37 -0.43 -2.77 -2.32
C LEU A 37 1.06 -2.84 -1.93
N SER A 38 1.54 -4.02 -1.57
CA SER A 38 2.97 -4.24 -1.24
C SER A 38 3.85 -4.08 -2.48
N LEU A 39 3.39 -4.53 -3.65
CA LEU A 39 4.07 -4.34 -4.93
C LEU A 39 4.13 -2.85 -5.31
N HIS A 40 3.03 -2.12 -5.14
CA HIS A 40 3.01 -0.67 -5.36
C HIS A 40 3.96 0.10 -4.44
N LEU A 41 4.12 -0.31 -3.18
CA LEU A 41 5.11 0.29 -2.29
C LEU A 41 6.54 0.12 -2.84
N VAL A 42 6.87 -1.08 -3.35
CA VAL A 42 8.19 -1.36 -3.95
C VAL A 42 8.39 -0.52 -5.22
N GLN A 43 7.38 -0.42 -6.09
CA GLN A 43 7.44 0.46 -7.26
C GLN A 43 7.73 1.89 -6.83
N ALA A 44 6.95 2.44 -5.90
CA ALA A 44 7.11 3.82 -5.42
C ALA A 44 8.49 4.07 -4.79
N ALA A 45 9.06 3.08 -4.11
CA ALA A 45 10.37 3.19 -3.48
C ALA A 45 11.54 3.13 -4.47
N LEU A 46 11.40 2.37 -5.57
CA LEU A 46 12.51 2.05 -6.48
C LEU A 46 12.43 2.75 -7.84
N GLN A 47 11.26 3.27 -8.23
CA GLN A 47 11.04 3.92 -9.53
C GLN A 47 11.78 5.25 -9.68
N HIS A 48 12.07 5.94 -8.56
CA HIS A 48 12.77 7.21 -8.56
C HIS A 48 14.00 7.17 -7.63
N PRO A 49 15.11 7.84 -8.00
CA PRO A 49 16.27 7.99 -7.11
C PRO A 49 15.94 8.68 -5.78
N ARG A 50 14.89 9.51 -5.77
CA ARG A 50 14.30 10.13 -4.59
C ARG A 50 12.80 9.83 -4.58
N PRO A 51 12.34 8.80 -3.86
CA PRO A 51 10.93 8.44 -3.83
C PRO A 51 10.12 9.52 -3.08
N GLU A 52 8.87 9.71 -3.50
CA GLU A 52 7.97 10.69 -2.89
C GLU A 52 7.49 10.18 -1.52
N PRO A 53 7.82 10.85 -0.39
CA PRO A 53 7.43 10.37 0.94
C PRO A 53 5.92 10.24 1.13
N ALA A 54 5.13 11.10 0.48
CA ALA A 54 3.67 11.05 0.55
C ALA A 54 3.10 9.77 -0.09
N ALA A 55 3.67 9.33 -1.22
CA ALA A 55 3.28 8.09 -1.89
C ALA A 55 3.63 6.87 -1.03
N LEU A 56 4.85 6.83 -0.48
CA LEU A 56 5.29 5.76 0.43
C LEU A 56 4.39 5.66 1.67
N ARG A 57 4.08 6.82 2.29
CA ARG A 57 3.18 6.90 3.44
C ARG A 57 1.80 6.34 3.11
N ARG A 58 1.24 6.70 1.94
CA ARG A 58 -0.06 6.22 1.48
C ARG A 58 -0.08 4.69 1.34
N TYR A 59 0.93 4.10 0.70
CA TYR A 59 0.98 2.64 0.54
C TYR A 59 1.17 1.92 1.88
N LEU A 60 2.05 2.41 2.75
CA LEU A 60 2.23 1.86 4.10
C LEU A 60 0.93 1.91 4.91
N PHE A 61 0.22 3.03 4.89
CA PHE A 61 -1.08 3.16 5.57
C PHE A 61 -2.10 2.13 5.04
N SER A 62 -2.22 2.01 3.72
CA SER A 62 -3.14 1.04 3.11
C SER A 62 -2.77 -0.40 3.46
N ILE A 63 -1.48 -0.75 3.44
CA ILE A 63 -0.98 -2.08 3.80
C ILE A 63 -1.37 -2.41 5.24
N LEU A 64 -1.08 -1.53 6.20
CA LEU A 64 -1.41 -1.75 7.62
C LEU A 64 -2.92 -1.86 7.85
N THR A 65 -3.71 -1.03 7.16
CA THR A 65 -5.18 -1.07 7.28
C THR A 65 -5.78 -2.37 6.73
N VAL A 66 -5.22 -2.90 5.64
CA VAL A 66 -5.67 -4.18 5.08
C VAL A 66 -5.13 -5.36 5.91
N ALA A 67 -3.89 -5.28 6.40
CA ALA A 67 -3.25 -6.27 7.25
C ALA A 67 -3.98 -6.47 8.59
N ASP A 68 -4.61 -5.42 9.12
CA ASP A 68 -5.42 -5.43 10.33
C ASP A 68 -6.49 -6.54 10.33
N GLY A 69 -7.07 -6.83 9.16
CA GLY A 69 -8.06 -7.91 9.00
C GLY A 69 -7.46 -9.34 9.01
N PHE A 70 -6.16 -9.49 9.22
CA PHE A 70 -5.45 -10.77 9.24
C PHE A 70 -4.59 -11.00 10.49
N VAL A 71 -4.41 -9.98 11.35
CA VAL A 71 -3.54 -10.04 12.54
C VAL A 71 -4.36 -9.61 13.75
N ASP A 72 -5.08 -10.56 14.33
CA ASP A 72 -6.08 -10.30 15.38
C ASP A 72 -5.46 -9.78 16.69
N GLU A 73 -4.17 -9.99 16.91
CA GLU A 73 -3.46 -9.60 18.13
C GLU A 73 -3.05 -8.12 18.16
N LEU A 74 -3.12 -7.40 17.03
CA LEU A 74 -2.63 -6.03 16.89
C LEU A 74 -3.67 -5.11 16.24
N ASP A 75 -3.81 -3.89 16.75
CA ASP A 75 -4.59 -2.82 16.11
C ASP A 75 -3.70 -2.06 15.12
N LEU A 76 -3.42 -2.69 13.98
CA LEU A 76 -2.53 -2.17 12.95
C LEU A 76 -3.08 -0.90 12.31
N LYS A 77 -4.41 -0.80 12.19
CA LYS A 77 -5.06 0.42 11.68
C LYS A 77 -4.82 1.61 12.61
N SER A 78 -5.04 1.46 13.91
CA SER A 78 -4.79 2.54 14.88
C SER A 78 -3.32 2.94 14.93
N MET A 79 -2.41 1.95 14.83
CA MET A 79 -0.98 2.23 14.69
C MET A 79 -0.67 3.05 13.42
N ALA A 80 -1.28 2.72 12.29
CA ALA A 80 -1.11 3.46 11.04
C ALA A 80 -1.64 4.89 11.14
N GLU A 81 -2.81 5.10 11.76
CA GLU A 81 -3.38 6.43 11.99
C GLU A 81 -2.50 7.31 12.88
N THR A 82 -1.83 6.70 13.87
CA THR A 82 -0.92 7.39 14.78
C THR A 82 0.41 7.76 14.12
N LEU A 83 1.02 6.82 13.39
CA LEU A 83 2.36 6.98 12.82
C LEU A 83 2.36 7.67 11.45
N LEU A 84 1.27 7.56 10.69
CA LEU A 84 1.14 8.05 9.33
C LEU A 84 -0.10 8.97 9.19
N PRO A 85 -0.23 10.01 10.03
CA PRO A 85 -1.41 10.86 10.02
C PRO A 85 -1.62 11.49 8.64
N PRO A 86 -2.89 11.76 8.25
CA PRO A 86 -3.18 12.50 7.04
C PRO A 86 -2.45 13.84 7.06
N PRO A 87 -2.06 14.38 5.89
CA PRO A 87 -1.40 15.67 5.85
C PRO A 87 -2.35 16.71 6.43
N ALA A 88 -1.86 17.57 7.33
CA ALA A 88 -2.66 18.59 7.97
C ALA A 88 -3.40 19.40 6.89
N ALA A 89 -4.71 19.61 7.07
CA ALA A 89 -5.50 20.44 6.17
C ALA A 89 -4.84 21.83 6.07
N PRO A 90 -4.83 22.46 4.89
CA PRO A 90 -4.30 23.81 4.76
C PRO A 90 -5.06 24.73 5.72
N ALA A 91 -4.31 25.46 6.54
CA ALA A 91 -4.88 26.45 7.45
C ALA A 91 -5.76 27.40 6.64
N THR A 92 -7.06 27.43 6.93
CA THR A 92 -7.99 28.36 6.31
C THR A 92 -7.52 29.77 6.67
N PRO A 93 -7.20 30.64 5.69
CA PRO A 93 -6.87 32.02 6.03
C PRO A 93 -8.11 32.65 6.66
N ALA A 94 -7.95 33.18 7.88
CA ALA A 94 -8.98 33.95 8.54
C ALA A 94 -9.27 35.19 7.68
N GLU A 95 -10.55 35.35 7.32
CA GLU A 95 -11.07 36.50 6.56
C GLU A 95 -11.20 37.74 7.47
#